data_AF-A0A317SVS7-F1
#
_entry.id   AF-A0A317SVS7-F1
#
_cell.length_a   1.000
_cell.length_b   1.000
_cell.length_c   1.000
_cell.angle_alpha   90.00
_cell.angle_beta   90.00
_cell.angle_gamma   90.00
#
_symmetry.space_group_name_H-M   'P 1'
#
loop_
_entity.id
_entity.type
_entity.pdbx_description
1 polymer ?
#
loop_
_entity_poly.entity_id
_entity_poly.type
_entity_poly.pdbx_seq_one_letter_code
_entity_poly.pdbx_strand_id
1 'polypeptide(L)'
;MPLTILRQPPDLSSYTLLSIHQSCTPASFQTPVLHFHAPSTTLLIAPEHISLLPIFPDVPTPSSAAPDQLQIPKIELLISSQTLTLYNAPSKIGISLPYPSITLHAIQRTPYGTGIYMQISLSPANAAAHTNTDEYDQDELLEITILPD
;
A
#
# COMPACT_ATOMS: atom_id res chain seq x y z
N MET A 1 12.98 3.29 8.36
CA MET A 1 11.71 3.32 9.11
C MET A 1 11.01 1.98 8.91
N PRO A 2 10.46 1.35 9.96
CA PRO A 2 9.66 0.13 9.82
C PRO A 2 8.20 0.44 9.40
N LEU A 3 7.50 -0.58 8.93
CA LEU A 3 6.04 -0.52 8.74
C LEU A 3 5.37 -0.14 10.06
N THR A 4 4.42 0.80 10.01
CA THR A 4 3.74 1.32 11.21
C THR A 4 2.23 1.22 11.09
N ILE A 5 1.56 0.74 12.15
CA ILE A 5 0.08 0.70 12.23
C ILE A 5 -0.42 2.05 12.73
N LEU A 6 -1.37 2.64 12.00
CA LEU A 6 -2.04 3.89 12.35
C LEU A 6 -3.42 3.59 12.93
N ARG A 7 -3.76 4.25 14.04
CA ARG A 7 -5.12 4.21 14.65
C ARG A 7 -5.87 5.53 14.50
N GLN A 8 -5.25 6.49 13.84
CA GLN A 8 -5.78 7.81 13.57
C GLN A 8 -5.69 8.06 12.06
N PRO A 9 -6.62 8.85 11.49
CA PRO A 9 -6.54 9.24 10.10
C PRO A 9 -5.21 9.98 9.85
N PRO A 10 -4.63 9.83 8.65
CA PRO A 10 -3.41 10.54 8.32
C PRO A 10 -3.63 12.06 8.39
N ASP A 11 -2.66 12.76 8.98
CA ASP A 11 -2.75 14.21 9.16
C ASP A 11 -2.55 14.93 7.81
N LEU A 12 -3.66 15.40 7.24
CA LEU A 12 -3.65 16.12 5.95
C LEU A 12 -2.95 17.49 6.05
N SER A 13 -2.70 18.03 7.24
CA SER A 13 -1.91 19.26 7.40
C SER A 13 -0.42 19.04 7.11
N SER A 14 0.08 17.81 7.20
CA SER A 14 1.40 17.44 6.70
C SER A 14 1.48 17.35 5.16
N TYR A 15 0.33 17.38 4.48
CA TYR A 15 0.23 17.34 3.03
C TYR A 15 0.38 18.74 2.44
N THR A 16 1.55 19.02 1.88
CA THR A 16 1.75 20.20 1.05
C THR A 16 1.44 19.83 -0.39
N LEU A 17 0.52 20.55 -1.03
CA LEU A 17 0.17 20.32 -2.44
C LEU A 17 1.41 20.38 -3.33
N LEU A 18 1.45 19.52 -4.34
CA LEU A 18 2.55 19.41 -5.30
C LEU A 18 2.85 20.76 -5.98
N SER A 19 1.83 21.59 -6.21
CA SER A 19 1.94 22.96 -6.74
C SER A 19 2.74 23.90 -5.83
N ILE A 20 2.62 23.77 -4.51
CA ILE A 20 3.36 24.59 -3.53
C ILE A 20 4.82 24.15 -3.49
N HIS A 21 5.10 22.84 -3.51
CA HIS A 21 6.47 22.33 -3.61
C HIS A 21 7.15 22.77 -4.91
N GLN A 22 6.49 22.60 -6.06
CA GLN A 22 7.03 23.01 -7.36
C GLN A 22 7.30 24.52 -7.46
N SER A 23 6.53 25.35 -6.75
CA SER A 23 6.74 26.81 -6.74
C SER A 23 7.99 27.26 -5.98
N CYS A 24 8.44 26.48 -5.00
CA CYS A 24 9.67 26.73 -4.22
C CYS A 24 10.87 25.90 -4.71
N THR A 25 10.72 25.18 -5.82
CA THR A 25 11.77 24.34 -6.38
C THR A 25 12.65 25.19 -7.31
N PRO A 26 13.94 25.42 -7.00
CA PRO A 26 14.85 26.09 -7.92
C PRO A 26 14.93 25.29 -9.23
N ALA A 27 15.11 25.96 -10.37
CA ALA A 27 15.18 25.29 -11.69
C ALA A 27 16.26 24.19 -11.81
N SER A 28 17.20 24.13 -10.87
CA SER A 28 18.23 23.09 -10.76
C SER A 28 17.74 21.77 -10.16
N PHE A 29 16.52 21.72 -9.61
CA PHE A 29 15.99 20.55 -8.91
C PHE A 29 14.91 19.90 -9.80
N GLN A 30 15.30 18.81 -10.47
CA GLN A 30 14.50 18.13 -11.51
C GLN A 30 13.73 16.90 -11.00
N THR A 31 13.89 16.54 -9.73
CA THR A 31 13.23 15.37 -9.13
C THR A 31 11.85 15.76 -8.57
N PRO A 32 10.74 15.25 -9.14
CA PRO A 32 9.40 15.56 -8.64
C PRO A 32 9.22 14.99 -7.24
N VAL A 33 8.75 15.82 -6.31
CA VAL A 33 8.38 15.37 -4.96
C VAL A 33 7.02 14.66 -5.08
N LEU A 34 6.99 13.36 -4.78
CA LEU A 34 5.79 12.52 -4.83
C LEU A 34 4.81 12.92 -3.72
N HIS A 35 3.72 13.58 -4.12
CA HIS A 35 2.58 13.89 -3.26
C HIS A 35 1.30 13.53 -4.00
N PHE A 36 0.55 12.56 -3.48
CA PHE A 36 -0.74 12.16 -4.03
C PHE A 36 -1.67 11.78 -2.88
N HIS A 37 -2.90 12.28 -2.92
CA HIS A 37 -3.94 11.93 -1.96
C HIS A 37 -5.18 11.50 -2.75
N ALA A 38 -5.65 10.28 -2.46
CA ALA A 38 -6.91 9.77 -2.97
C ALA A 38 -7.79 9.40 -1.78
N PRO A 39 -8.92 10.10 -1.57
CA PRO A 39 -9.77 9.89 -0.39
C PRO A 39 -10.57 8.57 -0.45
N SER A 40 -10.76 8.02 -1.65
CA SER A 40 -11.42 6.75 -1.87
C SER A 40 -10.72 6.04 -3.01
N THR A 41 -10.08 4.92 -2.72
CA THR A 41 -9.54 3.97 -3.68
C THR A 41 -10.01 2.57 -3.30
N THR A 42 -10.08 1.70 -4.30
CA THR A 42 -10.41 0.29 -4.11
C THR A 42 -9.14 -0.53 -4.13
N LEU A 43 -8.94 -1.32 -3.08
CA LEU A 43 -7.83 -2.26 -2.99
C LEU A 43 -8.29 -3.65 -3.42
N LEU A 44 -7.50 -4.32 -4.27
CA LEU A 44 -7.64 -5.73 -4.55
C LEU A 44 -6.57 -6.50 -3.76
N ILE A 45 -6.98 -7.58 -3.11
CA ILE A 45 -6.09 -8.42 -2.31
C ILE A 45 -6.55 -9.88 -2.40
N ALA A 46 -5.59 -10.81 -2.41
CA ALA A 46 -5.90 -12.23 -2.33
C ALA A 46 -6.41 -12.59 -0.91
N PRO A 47 -7.38 -13.51 -0.77
CA PRO A 47 -7.99 -13.82 0.52
C PRO A 47 -6.99 -14.34 1.57
N GLU A 48 -5.92 -15.03 1.15
CA GLU A 48 -4.84 -15.48 2.03
C GLU A 48 -4.08 -14.33 2.70
N HIS A 49 -3.99 -13.16 2.05
CA HIS A 49 -3.24 -12.02 2.56
C HIS A 49 -4.05 -11.12 3.51
N ILE A 50 -5.35 -11.35 3.66
CA ILE A 50 -6.23 -10.54 4.54
C ILE A 50 -5.77 -10.64 6.00
N SER A 51 -5.34 -11.81 6.45
CA SER A 51 -4.90 -12.04 7.83
C SER A 51 -3.54 -11.43 8.14
N LEU A 52 -2.77 -10.99 7.13
CA LEU A 52 -1.42 -10.45 7.32
C LEU A 52 -1.42 -9.07 7.95
N LEU A 53 -2.47 -8.26 7.72
CA LEU A 53 -2.56 -6.91 8.25
C LEU A 53 -3.93 -6.59 8.86
N PRO A 54 -3.95 -5.85 9.99
CA PRO A 54 -5.19 -5.51 10.70
C PRO A 54 -6.02 -4.40 10.01
N ILE A 55 -5.57 -3.89 8.86
CA ILE A 55 -6.31 -2.87 8.09
C ILE A 55 -7.51 -3.47 7.35
N PHE A 56 -7.45 -4.76 7.04
CA PHE A 56 -8.47 -5.43 6.25
C PHE A 56 -9.63 -5.87 7.16
N PRO A 57 -10.88 -5.79 6.68
CA PRO A 57 -12.02 -6.30 7.42
C PRO A 57 -11.89 -7.82 7.61
N ASP A 58 -12.43 -8.33 8.71
CA ASP A 58 -12.57 -9.77 8.94
C ASP A 58 -13.60 -10.32 7.95
N VAL A 59 -13.11 -10.79 6.80
CA VAL A 59 -13.96 -11.36 5.75
C VAL A 59 -14.10 -12.84 6.06
N PRO A 60 -15.33 -13.39 6.15
CA PRO A 60 -15.52 -14.80 6.39
C PRO A 60 -14.79 -15.61 5.31
N THR A 61 -14.02 -16.60 5.76
CA THR A 61 -13.22 -17.50 4.93
C THR A 61 -14.04 -18.01 3.74
N PRO A 62 -13.50 -17.92 2.52
CA PRO A 62 -14.27 -18.21 1.33
C PRO A 62 -14.65 -19.69 1.23
N SER A 63 -15.96 -19.97 1.22
CA SER A 63 -16.50 -21.28 0.86
C SER A 63 -16.35 -21.47 -0.65
N SER A 64 -15.31 -22.20 -1.09
CA SER A 64 -15.03 -22.87 -2.39
C SER A 64 -15.44 -22.22 -3.74
N ALA A 65 -16.05 -21.03 -3.76
CA ALA A 65 -16.63 -20.35 -4.91
C ALA A 65 -16.41 -18.82 -4.83
N ALA A 66 -15.45 -18.38 -4.01
CA ALA A 66 -15.13 -16.97 -3.87
C ALA A 66 -14.22 -16.49 -5.00
N PRO A 67 -14.26 -15.19 -5.32
CA PRO A 67 -13.34 -14.60 -6.28
C PRO A 67 -11.88 -14.77 -5.83
N ASP A 68 -11.00 -14.96 -6.81
CA ASP A 68 -9.53 -15.06 -6.65
C ASP A 68 -8.93 -13.82 -5.96
N GLN A 69 -9.63 -12.68 -6.04
CA GLN A 69 -9.27 -11.43 -5.39
C GLN A 69 -10.49 -10.76 -4.74
N LEU A 70 -10.31 -10.29 -3.51
CA LEU A 70 -11.28 -9.51 -2.76
C LEU A 70 -11.13 -8.02 -3.06
N GLN A 71 -12.25 -7.31 -3.20
CA GLN A 71 -12.26 -5.85 -3.29
C GLN A 71 -12.54 -5.21 -1.93
N ILE A 72 -11.66 -4.30 -1.50
CA ILE A 72 -11.82 -3.51 -0.28
C ILE A 72 -12.00 -2.05 -0.71
N PRO A 73 -13.25 -1.56 -0.77
CA PRO A 73 -13.53 -0.18 -1.18
C PRO A 73 -13.25 0.81 -0.04
N LYS A 74 -13.22 2.11 -0.37
CA LYS A 74 -13.12 3.23 0.59
C LYS A 74 -11.84 3.20 1.43
N ILE A 75 -10.74 2.75 0.83
CA ILE A 75 -9.41 2.96 1.41
C ILE A 75 -8.94 4.35 1.02
N GLU A 76 -8.44 5.10 1.99
CA GLU A 76 -7.79 6.38 1.77
C GLU A 76 -6.30 6.13 1.51
N LEU A 77 -5.78 6.65 0.41
CA LEU A 77 -4.39 6.54 0.00
C LEU A 77 -3.71 7.90 0.13
N LEU A 78 -2.59 7.91 0.85
CA LEU A 78 -1.74 9.09 0.98
C LEU A 78 -0.30 8.72 0.63
N ILE A 79 0.21 9.32 -0.44
CA ILE A 79 1.58 9.19 -0.90
C ILE A 79 2.31 10.47 -0.52
N SER A 80 3.38 10.31 0.26
CA SER A 80 4.27 11.39 0.68
C SER A 80 5.70 11.10 0.19
N SER A 81 6.61 12.05 0.32
CA SER A 81 8.03 11.82 -0.01
C SER A 81 8.73 10.74 0.84
N GLN A 82 8.13 10.36 1.97
CA GLN A 82 8.75 9.45 2.94
C GLN A 82 8.06 8.08 3.02
N THR A 83 6.72 8.07 2.94
CA THR A 83 5.91 6.87 3.12
C THR A 83 4.67 6.86 2.21
N LEU A 84 4.20 5.65 1.91
CA LEU A 84 2.88 5.38 1.34
C LEU A 84 1.96 4.93 2.48
N THR A 85 0.84 5.60 2.66
CA THR A 85 -0.11 5.30 3.73
C THR A 85 -1.44 4.83 3.15
N LEU A 86 -1.96 3.73 3.68
CA LEU A 86 -3.30 3.21 3.40
C LEU A 86 -4.11 3.31 4.69
N TYR A 87 -5.29 3.92 4.65
CA TYR A 87 -6.15 4.09 5.81
C TYR A 87 -7.57 3.61 5.53
N ASN A 88 -8.06 2.68 6.34
CA ASN A 88 -9.43 2.19 6.28
C ASN A 88 -10.30 3.02 7.22
N ALA A 89 -10.97 4.03 6.67
CA ALA A 89 -11.78 4.97 7.44
C ALA A 89 -12.95 4.33 8.23
N PRO A 90 -13.66 3.31 7.70
CA PRO A 90 -14.63 2.50 8.46
C PRO A 90 -14.02 1.82 9.69
N SER A 91 -12.89 1.13 9.55
CA SER A 91 -12.26 0.36 10.63
C SER A 91 -11.37 1.20 11.56
N LYS A 92 -11.12 2.47 11.22
CA LYS A 92 -10.22 3.39 11.94
C LYS A 92 -8.79 2.84 12.10
N ILE A 93 -8.37 2.00 11.17
CA ILE A 93 -7.03 1.40 11.15
C ILE A 93 -6.39 1.72 9.81
N GLY A 94 -5.11 2.08 9.83
CA GLY A 94 -4.29 2.24 8.64
C GLY A 94 -2.91 1.65 8.83
N ILE A 95 -2.13 1.70 7.75
CA ILE A 95 -0.73 1.31 7.72
C ILE A 95 0.06 2.39 7.00
N SER A 96 1.26 2.67 7.50
CA SER A 96 2.25 3.50 6.84
C SER A 96 3.41 2.61 6.41
N LEU A 97 3.64 2.56 5.10
CA LEU A 97 4.61 1.73 4.42
C LEU A 97 5.82 2.58 4.03
N PRO A 98 7.03 2.24 4.49
CA PRO A 98 8.25 2.87 4.01
C PRO A 98 8.54 2.37 2.59
N TYR A 99 8.99 3.25 1.69
CA TYR A 99 9.28 2.87 0.29
C TYR A 99 10.22 1.66 0.13
N PRO A 100 11.28 1.50 0.95
CA PRO A 100 12.13 0.31 0.89
C PRO A 100 11.43 -1.02 1.16
N SER A 101 10.24 -1.03 1.78
CA SER A 101 9.44 -2.26 1.96
C SER A 101 8.72 -2.69 0.68
N ILE A 102 8.58 -1.82 -0.33
CA ILE A 102 7.95 -2.16 -1.60
C ILE A 102 9.01 -2.86 -2.47
N THR A 103 8.91 -4.17 -2.60
CA THR A 103 9.87 -4.99 -3.36
C THR A 103 9.62 -4.88 -4.86
N LEU A 104 8.34 -4.81 -5.26
CA LEU A 104 7.92 -4.69 -6.64
C LEU A 104 6.71 -3.77 -6.75
N HIS A 105 6.67 -2.99 -7.82
CA HIS A 105 5.48 -2.25 -8.22
C HIS A 105 5.35 -2.30 -9.75
N ALA A 106 4.13 -2.51 -10.24
CA ALA A 106 3.85 -2.59 -11.66
C ALA A 106 2.45 -2.06 -11.98
N ILE A 107 2.25 -1.61 -13.21
CA ILE A 107 0.92 -1.31 -13.72
C ILE A 107 0.29 -2.64 -14.14
N GLN A 108 -0.82 -3.02 -13.51
CA GLN A 108 -1.56 -4.23 -13.82
C GLN A 108 -2.92 -3.88 -14.40
N ARG A 109 -3.31 -4.56 -15.48
CA ARG A 109 -4.68 -4.51 -16.00
C ARG A 109 -5.48 -5.65 -15.38
N THR A 110 -6.52 -5.30 -14.66
CA THR A 110 -7.45 -6.23 -14.00
C THR A 110 -8.82 -6.14 -14.69
N PRO A 111 -9.72 -7.11 -14.48
CA PRO A 111 -11.11 -7.01 -14.95
C PRO A 111 -11.85 -5.76 -14.46
N TYR A 112 -11.36 -5.17 -13.36
CA TYR A 112 -11.96 -4.00 -12.70
C TYR A 112 -11.32 -2.67 -13.13
N GLY A 113 -10.29 -2.70 -13.98
CA GLY A 113 -9.59 -1.51 -14.45
C GLY A 113 -8.07 -1.64 -14.41
N THR A 114 -7.39 -0.55 -14.74
CA THR A 114 -5.93 -0.47 -14.63
C THR A 114 -5.55 0.02 -13.24
N GLY A 115 -4.78 -0.78 -12.51
CA GLY A 115 -4.31 -0.48 -11.17
C GLY A 115 -2.80 -0.57 -11.02
N ILE A 116 -2.32 -0.22 -9.84
CA ILE A 116 -0.92 -0.40 -9.44
C ILE A 116 -0.84 -1.64 -8.56
N TYR A 117 -0.25 -2.70 -9.11
CA TYR A 117 0.14 -3.88 -8.36
C TYR A 117 1.40 -3.57 -7.56
N MET A 118 1.45 -4.02 -6.32
CA MET A 118 2.59 -3.91 -5.43
C MET A 118 2.78 -5.18 -4.64
N GLN A 119 4.05 -5.57 -4.50
CA GLN A 119 4.50 -6.59 -3.58
C GLN A 119 5.29 -5.89 -2.46
N ILE A 120 4.94 -6.21 -1.22
CA ILE A 120 5.42 -5.54 -0.02
C ILE A 120 6.04 -6.57 0.90
N SER A 121 7.28 -6.36 1.33
CA SER A 121 7.90 -7.14 2.40
C SER A 121 7.47 -6.59 3.76
N LEU A 122 6.85 -7.45 4.58
CA LEU A 122 6.43 -7.12 5.94
C LEU A 122 7.60 -7.15 6.95
N SER A 123 8.72 -7.78 6.58
CA SER A 123 9.92 -8.02 7.38
C SER A 123 11.22 -7.54 6.67
N PRO A 124 11.37 -6.24 6.35
CA PRO A 124 12.45 -5.76 5.49
C PRO A 124 13.87 -6.02 6.03
N ALA A 125 14.02 -6.30 7.33
CA ALA A 125 15.31 -6.67 7.94
C ALA A 125 15.84 -8.04 7.48
N ASN A 126 14.97 -8.96 7.06
CA ASN A 126 15.35 -10.29 6.57
C ASN A 126 15.57 -10.33 5.05
N ALA A 127 15.18 -9.28 4.31
CA ALA A 127 15.35 -9.23 2.85
C ALA A 127 16.84 -9.17 2.41
N ALA A 128 17.78 -8.85 3.30
CA ALA A 128 19.21 -8.91 3.02
C ALA A 128 19.86 -10.26 3.42
N ALA A 129 19.11 -11.14 4.08
CA ALA A 129 19.57 -12.44 4.57
C ALA A 129 19.19 -13.58 3.62
N HIS A 130 19.11 -13.33 2.31
CA HIS A 130 18.98 -14.37 1.28
C HIS A 130 20.27 -15.21 1.19
N THR A 131 20.55 -15.98 2.24
CA THR A 131 21.49 -17.09 2.22
C THR A 131 20.63 -18.32 1.93
N ASN A 132 20.83 -18.94 0.77
CA ASN A 132 20.16 -20.15 0.31
C ASN A 132 19.84 -21.12 1.46
N THR A 133 18.59 -21.13 1.93
CA THR A 133 18.02 -22.20 2.74
C THR A 133 16.66 -22.50 2.15
N ASP A 134 16.46 -23.77 1.81
CA ASP A 134 15.25 -24.32 1.23
C ASP A 134 14.00 -24.00 2.07
N GLU A 135 12.85 -23.99 1.39
CA GLU A 135 11.46 -23.85 1.86
C GLU A 135 10.90 -22.44 2.17
N TYR A 136 10.14 -21.91 1.21
CA TYR A 136 8.89 -21.14 1.41
C TYR A 136 8.88 -19.88 2.32
N ASP A 137 9.79 -18.93 2.13
CA ASP A 137 9.65 -17.55 2.68
C ASP A 137 8.57 -16.68 1.95
N GLN A 138 7.55 -17.29 1.32
CA GLN A 138 6.49 -16.55 0.63
C GLN A 138 5.50 -15.89 1.60
N ASP A 139 5.41 -16.38 2.84
CA ASP A 139 4.41 -15.94 3.83
C ASP A 139 4.62 -14.52 4.39
N GLU A 140 5.77 -13.88 4.11
CA GLU A 140 6.07 -12.51 4.57
C GLU A 140 5.87 -11.44 3.48
N LEU A 141 5.41 -11.84 2.29
CA LEU A 141 5.15 -10.95 1.16
C LEU A 141 3.65 -10.67 1.05
N LEU A 142 3.30 -9.40 1.12
CA LEU A 142 1.94 -8.92 0.89
C LEU A 142 1.82 -8.44 -0.55
N GLU A 143 0.90 -9.05 -1.29
CA GLU A 143 0.53 -8.61 -2.63
C GLU A 143 -0.80 -7.87 -2.62
N ILE A 144 -0.80 -6.65 -3.16
CA ILE A 144 -1.99 -5.82 -3.27
C ILE A 144 -2.03 -5.10 -4.61
N THR A 145 -3.22 -4.83 -5.13
CA THR A 145 -3.41 -3.95 -6.30
C THR A 145 -4.29 -2.77 -5.92
N ILE A 146 -3.79 -1.56 -6.11
CA ILE A 146 -4.54 -0.32 -5.90
C ILE A 146 -5.23 0.08 -7.19
N LEU A 147 -6.55 0.20 -7.17
CA LEU A 147 -7.34 0.76 -8.27
C LEU A 147 -7.64 2.23 -7.96
N PRO A 148 -7.18 3.18 -8.80
CA PRO A 148 -7.62 4.56 -8.71
C PRO A 148 -9.13 4.65 -9.00
N ASP A 149 -9.80 5.63 -8.39
CA ASP A 149 -11.21 5.95 -8.64
C ASP A 149 -11.44 6.48 -10.07
#